data_AF-A0A2X4RDR9-F1
#
_entry.id   AF-A0A2X4RDR9-F1
#
_cell.length_a   1.000
_cell.length_b   1.000
_cell.length_c   1.000
_cell.angle_alpha   90.00
_cell.angle_beta   90.00
_cell.angle_gamma   90.00
#
_symmetry.space_group_name_H-M   'P 1'
#
loop_
_entity.id
_entity.type
_entity.pdbx_description
1 polymer ?
#
loop_
_entity_poly.entity_id
_entity_poly.type
_entity_poly.pdbx_seq_one_letter_code
_entity_poly.pdbx_strand_id
1 'polypeptide(L)'
;MTITVTRSRYAPRLMTALAATLTAACLAIAPSAAWAGDLAQVVSADEDVAAPGTETTIDHGHVDLGLQVIDGQANFLARDDSAEKPVWRELDDVVFDVSDDAQLTLPEDEAFSFVGADPGSHVWVVPQTEQADVPWLGWNTQAPSLNENVDRGLTMEFIGHQGPGDFSLFLQNGGFEPPQLLWSTADAATEGFWVDLGTHTHANWVFTEPGIHQVRVRMTGEGSGDSAGSEVSAEATLTFAVGNDTDVTEAQATEWDDSAAAMNANESSSPGAVPVWVWALAGLGVLVLVAALIAAARTKGGHRD
;
A
#
# COMPACT_ATOMS: atom_id res chain seq x y z
N MET A 1 41.16 -30.72 94.09
CA MET A 1 40.26 -31.52 94.95
C MET A 1 38.83 -31.07 94.66
N THR A 2 38.01 -31.99 94.15
CA THR A 2 36.52 -32.04 94.19
C THR A 2 35.73 -30.80 93.73
N ILE A 3 35.35 -30.68 92.45
CA ILE A 3 34.08 -31.08 91.77
C ILE A 3 32.81 -30.30 92.22
N THR A 4 32.03 -29.92 91.19
CA THR A 4 30.55 -29.71 91.14
C THR A 4 30.03 -28.37 91.70
N VAL A 5 29.14 -27.62 91.04
CA VAL A 5 28.46 -27.82 89.74
C VAL A 5 27.83 -26.50 89.26
N THR A 6 27.72 -26.38 87.92
CA THR A 6 26.71 -25.72 87.05
C THR A 6 25.80 -24.60 87.60
N ARG A 7 25.40 -23.57 86.84
CA ARG A 7 25.26 -23.42 85.36
C ARG A 7 25.19 -21.91 85.02
N SER A 8 25.85 -21.54 83.93
CA SER A 8 25.90 -20.21 83.28
C SER A 8 24.51 -19.80 82.77
N ARG A 9 23.99 -18.57 82.97
CA ARG A 9 24.37 -17.21 82.52
C ARG A 9 24.22 -16.95 81.00
N TYR A 10 23.37 -15.95 80.74
CA TYR A 10 23.27 -14.99 79.61
C TYR A 10 22.62 -15.39 78.27
N ALA A 11 21.58 -14.61 77.91
CA ALA A 11 21.14 -14.30 76.53
C ALA A 11 22.21 -13.42 75.84
N PRO A 12 22.30 -13.31 74.48
CA PRO A 12 21.31 -12.56 73.66
C PRO A 12 21.15 -13.00 72.17
N ARG A 13 20.17 -12.36 71.50
CA ARG A 13 19.88 -12.12 70.06
C ARG A 13 20.75 -12.81 68.97
N LEU A 14 20.13 -13.44 67.96
CA LEU A 14 20.04 -12.95 66.56
C LEU A 14 19.21 -13.88 65.64
N MET A 15 18.82 -13.31 64.50
CA MET A 15 17.91 -13.76 63.43
C MET A 15 18.30 -15.07 62.72
N THR A 16 17.30 -15.82 62.22
CA THR A 16 17.31 -16.35 60.85
C THR A 16 15.90 -16.77 60.41
N ALA A 17 15.57 -16.43 59.16
CA ALA A 17 14.29 -16.66 58.50
C ALA A 17 14.14 -18.09 57.98
N LEU A 18 12.93 -18.65 57.97
CA LEU A 18 12.52 -19.64 56.97
C LEU A 18 10.98 -19.80 56.88
N ALA A 19 10.50 -19.71 55.64
CA ALA A 19 9.34 -20.36 55.04
C ALA A 19 7.93 -20.18 55.68
N ALA A 20 7.13 -19.32 55.05
CA ALA A 20 5.68 -19.49 55.03
C ALA A 20 5.22 -19.59 53.55
N THR A 21 4.85 -20.80 53.15
CA THR A 21 4.10 -21.08 51.92
C THR A 21 2.68 -20.56 52.07
N LEU A 22 2.29 -19.62 51.20
CA LEU A 22 0.89 -19.24 51.00
C LEU A 22 0.60 -19.17 49.51
N THR A 23 0.03 -20.26 49.01
CA THR A 23 -0.63 -20.38 47.73
C THR A 23 -1.92 -19.57 47.81
N ALA A 24 -1.97 -18.41 47.14
CA ALA A 24 -3.20 -17.69 46.87
C ALA A 24 -3.28 -17.49 45.36
N ALA A 25 -4.12 -18.30 44.73
CA ALA A 25 -4.46 -18.22 43.32
C ALA A 25 -5.22 -16.92 43.06
N CYS A 26 -4.50 -15.89 42.60
CA CYS A 26 -5.12 -14.81 41.84
C CYS A 26 -5.38 -15.36 40.44
N LEU A 27 -6.64 -15.62 40.15
CA LEU A 27 -7.14 -15.86 38.80
C LEU A 27 -6.85 -14.59 38.00
N ALA A 28 -5.73 -14.58 37.29
CA ALA A 28 -5.48 -13.60 36.24
C ALA A 28 -6.55 -13.87 35.17
N ILE A 29 -7.57 -13.02 35.12
CA ILE A 29 -8.29 -12.80 33.87
C ILE A 29 -7.23 -12.16 32.97
N ALA A 30 -6.53 -13.00 32.20
CA ALA A 30 -5.77 -12.48 31.09
C ALA A 30 -6.76 -11.71 30.21
N PRO A 31 -6.44 -10.49 29.74
CA PRO A 31 -7.14 -9.99 28.57
C PRO A 31 -7.04 -11.09 27.52
N SER A 32 -8.18 -11.56 27.04
CA SER A 32 -8.24 -12.35 25.81
C SER A 32 -7.34 -11.66 24.82
N ALA A 33 -6.30 -12.36 24.35
CA ALA A 33 -5.47 -11.88 23.27
C ALA A 33 -6.45 -11.39 22.20
N ALA A 34 -6.44 -10.08 21.93
CA ALA A 34 -6.95 -9.58 20.67
C ALA A 34 -6.26 -10.42 19.60
N TRP A 35 -7.07 -10.99 18.71
CA TRP A 35 -6.59 -11.84 17.63
C TRP A 35 -5.59 -11.00 16.85
N ALA A 36 -4.30 -11.25 17.07
CA ALA A 36 -3.32 -10.94 16.06
C ALA A 36 -3.67 -11.93 14.94
N GLY A 37 -4.41 -11.46 13.94
CA GLY A 37 -4.67 -12.21 12.72
C GLY A 37 -3.36 -12.87 12.29
N ASP A 38 -3.40 -14.16 12.08
CA ASP A 38 -2.21 -14.96 11.85
C ASP A 38 -1.55 -14.51 10.55
N LEU A 39 -0.46 -13.75 10.64
CA LEU A 39 0.40 -13.43 9.49
C LEU A 39 0.95 -14.71 8.82
N ALA A 40 0.83 -15.88 9.45
CA ALA A 40 1.12 -17.17 8.85
C ALA A 40 -0.10 -17.74 8.12
N GLN A 41 -0.46 -17.14 6.98
CA GLN A 41 -1.38 -17.79 6.06
C GLN A 41 -0.66 -18.89 5.24
N VAL A 42 -1.43 -19.87 4.79
CA VAL A 42 -0.98 -20.91 3.85
C VAL A 42 -1.90 -20.89 2.66
N VAL A 43 -1.36 -20.51 1.50
CA VAL A 43 -2.08 -20.52 0.23
C VAL A 43 -1.93 -21.91 -0.40
N SER A 44 -3.03 -22.64 -0.55
CA SER A 44 -3.01 -23.97 -1.16
C SER A 44 -3.30 -23.94 -2.66
N ALA A 45 -2.75 -24.90 -3.41
CA ALA A 45 -2.93 -24.98 -4.87
C ALA A 45 -4.34 -25.42 -5.29
N ASP A 46 -5.14 -25.90 -4.34
CA ASP A 46 -6.50 -26.43 -4.53
C ASP A 46 -7.59 -25.48 -3.98
N GLU A 47 -7.24 -24.23 -3.65
CA GLU A 47 -8.23 -23.20 -3.34
C GLU A 47 -9.17 -22.97 -4.54
N ASP A 48 -10.44 -22.72 -4.25
CA ASP A 48 -11.44 -22.55 -5.31
C ASP A 48 -11.24 -21.19 -5.99
N VAL A 49 -11.43 -21.15 -7.31
CA VAL A 49 -11.61 -19.91 -8.06
C VAL A 49 -13.10 -19.76 -8.37
N ALA A 50 -13.70 -18.65 -7.96
CA ALA A 50 -15.09 -18.32 -8.26
C ALA A 50 -15.27 -18.23 -9.79
N ALA A 51 -16.46 -18.63 -10.28
CA ALA A 51 -16.76 -18.48 -11.70
C ALA A 51 -16.88 -17.00 -12.07
N PRO A 52 -16.40 -16.55 -13.24
CA PRO A 52 -16.57 -15.17 -13.67
C PRO A 52 -18.06 -14.74 -13.68
N GLY A 53 -18.33 -13.50 -13.28
CA GLY A 53 -19.67 -12.96 -13.05
C GLY A 53 -20.25 -13.32 -11.67
N THR A 54 -19.44 -13.88 -10.75
CA THR A 54 -19.88 -14.16 -9.38
C THR A 54 -19.60 -12.96 -8.50
N GLU A 55 -20.43 -11.92 -8.68
CA GLU A 55 -20.33 -10.65 -7.96
C GLU A 55 -20.36 -10.86 -6.43
N THR A 56 -19.51 -10.11 -5.73
CA THR A 56 -19.48 -10.06 -4.28
C THR A 56 -19.12 -8.67 -3.77
N THR A 57 -19.67 -8.33 -2.62
CA THR A 57 -19.24 -7.18 -1.83
C THR A 57 -18.39 -7.67 -0.68
N ILE A 58 -17.26 -7.00 -0.44
CA ILE A 58 -16.39 -7.23 0.70
C ILE A 58 -16.45 -5.98 1.56
N ASP A 59 -17.17 -6.07 2.68
CA ASP A 59 -17.33 -5.01 3.68
C ASP A 59 -16.47 -5.24 4.93
N HIS A 60 -15.88 -6.44 5.09
CA HIS A 60 -14.95 -6.76 6.16
C HIS A 60 -14.08 -7.98 5.84
N GLY A 61 -13.03 -8.17 6.64
CA GLY A 61 -12.20 -9.38 6.63
C GLY A 61 -10.99 -9.30 5.69
N HIS A 62 -10.15 -10.33 5.78
CA HIS A 62 -8.88 -10.40 5.08
C HIS A 62 -9.05 -10.71 3.59
N VAL A 63 -8.35 -9.95 2.76
CA VAL A 63 -8.28 -10.13 1.32
C VAL A 63 -6.88 -9.77 0.84
N ASP A 64 -6.32 -10.62 -0.02
CA ASP A 64 -5.05 -10.31 -0.69
C ASP A 64 -5.21 -10.25 -2.20
N LEU A 65 -4.62 -9.22 -2.79
CA LEU A 65 -4.36 -9.17 -4.22
C LEU A 65 -3.22 -10.14 -4.56
N GLY A 66 -3.44 -11.05 -5.50
CA GLY A 66 -2.41 -12.02 -5.88
C GLY A 66 -2.53 -12.48 -7.32
N LEU A 67 -1.41 -12.92 -7.89
CA LEU A 67 -1.39 -13.55 -9.19
C LEU A 67 -1.53 -15.07 -9.05
N GLN A 68 -2.39 -15.66 -9.87
CA GLN A 68 -2.41 -17.09 -10.15
C GLN A 68 -2.04 -17.36 -11.60
N VAL A 69 -1.16 -18.34 -11.84
CA VAL A 69 -0.91 -18.85 -13.19
C VAL A 69 -1.82 -20.05 -13.46
N ILE A 70 -2.87 -19.84 -14.25
CA ILE A 70 -3.89 -20.84 -14.58
C ILE A 70 -3.84 -21.08 -16.09
N ASP A 71 -3.68 -22.34 -16.50
CA ASP A 71 -3.54 -22.73 -17.91
C ASP A 71 -2.46 -21.93 -18.67
N GLY A 72 -1.37 -21.59 -17.98
CA GLY A 72 -0.23 -20.82 -18.51
C GLY A 72 -0.49 -19.31 -18.66
N GLN A 73 -1.57 -18.79 -18.12
CA GLN A 73 -1.92 -17.37 -18.13
C GLN A 73 -1.91 -16.81 -16.72
N ALA A 74 -1.35 -15.60 -16.55
CA ALA A 74 -1.41 -14.88 -15.29
C ALA A 74 -2.79 -14.26 -15.13
N ASN A 75 -3.43 -14.52 -13.99
CA ASN A 75 -4.72 -13.97 -13.60
C ASN A 75 -4.51 -13.16 -12.32
N PHE A 76 -4.94 -11.91 -12.32
CA PHE A 76 -4.82 -11.05 -11.15
C PHE A 76 -6.14 -11.06 -10.38
N LEU A 77 -6.13 -11.69 -9.21
CA LEU A 77 -7.31 -12.07 -8.47
C LEU A 77 -7.26 -11.52 -7.05
N ALA A 78 -8.43 -11.38 -6.44
CA ALA A 78 -8.58 -11.18 -5.01
C ALA A 78 -8.74 -12.55 -4.32
N ARG A 79 -7.79 -12.91 -3.46
CA ARG A 79 -7.93 -14.04 -2.54
C ARG A 79 -8.73 -13.58 -1.32
N ASP A 80 -10.00 -13.92 -1.30
CA ASP A 80 -10.93 -13.65 -0.20
C ASP A 80 -10.93 -14.84 0.76
N ASP A 81 -10.33 -14.67 1.93
CA ASP A 81 -10.34 -15.62 3.05
C ASP A 81 -10.96 -14.99 4.32
N SER A 82 -11.90 -14.06 4.11
CA SER A 82 -12.80 -13.56 5.16
C SER A 82 -13.67 -14.67 5.78
N ALA A 83 -13.88 -15.77 5.04
CA ALA A 83 -14.58 -16.97 5.47
C ALA A 83 -13.64 -18.15 5.76
N GLU A 84 -14.15 -19.22 6.40
CA GLU A 84 -13.36 -20.41 6.75
C GLU A 84 -12.64 -21.05 5.55
N LYS A 85 -13.24 -20.98 4.36
CA LYS A 85 -12.63 -21.47 3.11
C LYS A 85 -12.27 -20.29 2.21
N PRO A 86 -10.97 -20.10 1.91
CA PRO A 86 -10.52 -19.12 0.92
C PRO A 86 -11.11 -19.36 -0.46
N VAL A 87 -11.43 -18.28 -1.17
CA VAL A 87 -11.88 -18.27 -2.57
C VAL A 87 -11.15 -17.17 -3.32
N TRP A 88 -10.64 -17.49 -4.51
CA TRP A 88 -10.10 -16.51 -5.44
C TRP A 88 -11.19 -15.95 -6.34
N ARG A 89 -11.21 -14.64 -6.53
CA ARG A 89 -12.25 -13.91 -7.25
C ARG A 89 -11.64 -12.99 -8.28
N GLU A 90 -12.32 -12.86 -9.42
CA GLU A 90 -12.00 -11.82 -10.40
C GLU A 90 -12.25 -10.45 -9.77
N LEU A 91 -11.31 -9.52 -9.95
CA LEU A 91 -11.41 -8.19 -9.34
C LEU A 91 -12.58 -7.36 -9.91
N ASP A 92 -12.98 -7.62 -11.15
CA ASP A 92 -14.16 -7.00 -11.77
C ASP A 92 -15.48 -7.47 -11.11
N ASP A 93 -15.48 -8.62 -10.42
CA ASP A 93 -16.62 -9.17 -9.68
C ASP A 93 -16.59 -8.77 -8.18
N VAL A 94 -15.67 -7.90 -7.76
CA VAL A 94 -15.48 -7.53 -6.35
C VAL A 94 -15.66 -6.03 -6.17
N VAL A 95 -16.56 -5.65 -5.25
CA VAL A 95 -16.61 -4.30 -4.70
C VAL A 95 -16.16 -4.32 -3.24
N PHE A 96 -15.14 -3.53 -2.92
CA PHE A 96 -14.76 -3.25 -1.53
C PHE A 96 -15.66 -2.14 -0.98
N ASP A 97 -16.51 -2.47 -0.01
CA ASP A 97 -17.36 -1.49 0.69
C ASP A 97 -16.58 -0.91 1.88
N VAL A 98 -16.19 0.35 1.74
CA VAL A 98 -15.39 1.10 2.71
C VAL A 98 -16.32 2.09 3.40
N SER A 99 -17.07 1.59 4.37
CA SER A 99 -18.06 2.34 5.15
C SER A 99 -17.45 3.48 5.97
N ASP A 100 -18.28 4.30 6.63
CA ASP A 100 -17.77 5.34 7.53
C ASP A 100 -17.09 4.78 8.79
N ASP A 101 -17.20 3.47 9.07
CA ASP A 101 -16.42 2.82 10.15
C ASP A 101 -14.91 2.79 9.81
N ALA A 102 -14.55 2.93 8.54
CA ALA A 102 -13.17 3.09 8.06
C ALA A 102 -12.65 4.54 8.18
N GLN A 103 -13.46 5.48 8.68
CA GLN A 103 -13.08 6.88 8.72
C GLN A 103 -12.10 7.18 9.86
N LEU A 104 -10.96 7.78 9.51
CA LEU A 104 -9.95 8.24 10.45
C LEU A 104 -9.71 9.74 10.31
N THR A 105 -9.25 10.38 11.40
CA THR A 105 -8.77 11.76 11.34
C THR A 105 -7.32 11.77 10.88
N LEU A 106 -7.05 12.49 9.78
CA LEU A 106 -5.70 12.67 9.26
C LEU A 106 -4.81 13.35 10.31
N PRO A 107 -3.65 12.78 10.69
CA PRO A 107 -2.76 13.40 11.66
C PRO A 107 -2.31 14.80 11.24
N GLU A 108 -2.05 15.66 12.23
CA GLU A 108 -1.50 17.01 11.98
C GLU A 108 0.01 17.03 11.64
N ASP A 109 0.61 15.85 11.46
CA ASP A 109 2.02 15.69 11.11
C ASP A 109 2.23 15.88 9.60
N GLU A 110 3.16 16.77 9.23
CA GLU A 110 3.53 17.03 7.83
C GLU A 110 4.00 15.76 7.10
N ALA A 111 4.41 14.71 7.82
CA ALA A 111 4.76 13.43 7.24
C ALA A 111 3.61 12.78 6.44
N PHE A 112 2.36 13.19 6.64
CA PHE A 112 1.18 12.71 5.90
C PHE A 112 0.70 13.67 4.82
N SER A 113 1.47 14.70 4.45
CA SER A 113 1.07 15.67 3.42
C SER A 113 0.74 15.03 2.07
N PHE A 114 1.33 13.87 1.77
CA PHE A 114 1.10 13.10 0.53
C PHE A 114 -0.34 12.58 0.39
N VAL A 115 -1.14 12.57 1.46
CA VAL A 115 -2.53 12.09 1.40
C VAL A 115 -3.41 13.01 0.56
N GLY A 116 -3.07 14.31 0.47
CA GLY A 116 -3.81 15.27 -0.34
C GLY A 116 -5.01 15.93 0.37
N ALA A 117 -5.28 15.59 1.63
CA ALA A 117 -6.30 16.23 2.45
C ALA A 117 -5.69 17.16 3.52
N ASP A 118 -6.49 18.13 4.00
CA ASP A 118 -6.06 19.03 5.05
C ASP A 118 -5.78 18.29 6.37
N PRO A 119 -4.72 18.62 7.11
CA PRO A 119 -4.49 18.13 8.47
C PRO A 119 -5.74 18.21 9.36
N GLY A 120 -6.08 17.11 10.04
CA GLY A 120 -7.28 17.02 10.89
C GLY A 120 -8.60 16.79 10.14
N SER A 121 -8.58 16.69 8.81
CA SER A 121 -9.74 16.24 8.03
C SER A 121 -10.03 14.76 8.26
N HIS A 122 -11.25 14.35 7.90
CA HIS A 122 -11.63 12.94 7.89
C HIS A 122 -11.30 12.32 6.52
N VAL A 123 -10.70 11.14 6.55
CA VAL A 123 -10.36 10.32 5.38
C VAL A 123 -10.82 8.88 5.60
N TRP A 124 -11.06 8.12 4.53
CA TRP A 124 -11.44 6.71 4.62
C TRP A 124 -10.22 5.84 4.39
N VAL A 125 -9.95 4.92 5.32
CA VAL A 125 -8.73 4.13 5.32
C VAL A 125 -9.06 2.66 5.38
N VAL A 126 -8.68 1.91 4.34
CA VAL A 126 -8.54 0.45 4.44
C VAL A 126 -7.20 0.20 5.15
N PRO A 127 -7.20 -0.24 6.42
CA PRO A 127 -6.04 -0.10 7.28
C PRO A 127 -5.02 -1.22 7.08
N GLN A 128 -3.74 -0.90 7.28
CA GLN A 128 -2.67 -1.90 7.28
C GLN A 128 -2.86 -2.96 8.39
N THR A 129 -3.44 -2.55 9.52
CA THR A 129 -3.76 -3.45 10.63
C THR A 129 -5.26 -3.72 10.61
N GLU A 130 -5.64 -4.99 10.72
CA GLU A 130 -7.03 -5.41 10.70
C GLU A 130 -7.90 -4.60 11.67
N GLN A 131 -9.04 -4.14 11.16
CA GLN A 131 -10.07 -3.47 11.92
C GLN A 131 -11.39 -4.21 11.71
N ALA A 132 -12.17 -4.37 12.78
CA ALA A 132 -13.51 -4.92 12.67
C ALA A 132 -14.37 -4.06 11.73
N ASP A 133 -15.24 -4.73 10.97
CA ASP A 133 -16.23 -4.09 10.09
C ASP A 133 -15.62 -3.21 8.98
N VAL A 134 -14.34 -3.45 8.64
CA VAL A 134 -13.63 -2.80 7.52
C VAL A 134 -12.87 -3.87 6.73
N PRO A 135 -12.81 -3.79 5.39
CA PRO A 135 -11.97 -4.69 4.62
C PRO A 135 -10.51 -4.60 5.07
N TRP A 136 -9.79 -5.73 5.05
CA TRP A 136 -8.37 -5.77 5.35
C TRP A 136 -7.62 -6.24 4.11
N LEU A 137 -7.23 -5.25 3.28
CA LEU A 137 -6.70 -5.47 1.94
C LEU A 137 -5.18 -5.43 1.91
N GLY A 138 -4.57 -6.47 1.35
CA GLY A 138 -3.14 -6.61 1.17
C GLY A 138 -2.76 -7.13 -0.21
N TRP A 139 -1.53 -7.57 -0.35
CA TRP A 139 -1.07 -8.35 -1.49
C TRP A 139 -0.27 -9.58 -1.03
N ASN A 140 -0.35 -10.64 -1.84
CA ASN A 140 0.23 -11.94 -1.56
C ASN A 140 0.91 -12.54 -2.80
N THR A 141 2.14 -13.01 -2.62
CA THR A 141 2.94 -13.69 -3.66
C THR A 141 3.31 -15.13 -3.29
N GLN A 142 2.50 -15.77 -2.46
CA GLN A 142 2.69 -17.12 -1.92
C GLN A 142 1.94 -18.21 -2.70
N ALA A 143 1.10 -17.83 -3.68
CA ALA A 143 0.38 -18.78 -4.52
C ALA A 143 1.34 -19.80 -5.16
N PRO A 144 1.12 -21.13 -5.01
CA PRO A 144 2.01 -22.14 -5.56
C PRO A 144 2.23 -21.99 -7.07
N SER A 145 1.16 -21.69 -7.82
CA SER A 145 1.25 -21.50 -9.28
C SER A 145 2.14 -20.32 -9.66
N LEU A 146 2.17 -19.25 -8.86
CA LEU A 146 3.06 -18.12 -9.06
C LEU A 146 4.52 -18.51 -8.77
N ASN A 147 4.76 -19.17 -7.63
CA ASN A 147 6.09 -19.59 -7.19
C ASN A 147 6.78 -20.58 -8.16
N GLU A 148 5.99 -21.35 -8.89
CA GLU A 148 6.48 -22.28 -9.91
C GLU A 148 6.77 -21.61 -11.26
N ASN A 149 6.25 -20.41 -11.50
CA ASN A 149 6.24 -19.74 -12.81
C ASN A 149 6.89 -18.35 -12.83
N VAL A 150 7.32 -17.80 -11.69
CA VAL A 150 8.03 -16.52 -11.60
C VAL A 150 9.37 -16.75 -10.88
N ASP A 151 10.42 -16.01 -11.26
CA ASP A 151 11.77 -16.25 -10.75
C ASP A 151 11.96 -15.70 -9.32
N ARG A 152 11.86 -14.39 -9.14
CA ARG A 152 12.27 -13.71 -7.89
C ARG A 152 11.18 -12.92 -7.19
N GLY A 153 10.25 -12.37 -7.94
CA GLY A 153 9.26 -11.43 -7.44
C GLY A 153 8.56 -10.72 -8.58
N LEU A 154 7.72 -9.78 -8.19
CA LEU A 154 6.90 -8.98 -9.08
C LEU A 154 7.21 -7.50 -8.85
N THR A 155 7.07 -6.68 -9.89
CA THR A 155 6.89 -5.23 -9.74
C THR A 155 5.39 -4.96 -9.73
N MET A 156 4.90 -4.32 -8.67
CA MET A 156 3.53 -3.84 -8.58
C MET A 156 3.50 -2.38 -9.05
N GLU A 157 2.73 -2.09 -10.08
CA GLU A 157 2.69 -0.81 -10.78
C GLU A 157 1.32 -0.15 -10.62
N PHE A 158 1.31 1.14 -10.27
CA PHE A 158 0.10 1.94 -10.27
C PHE A 158 -0.19 2.44 -11.68
N ILE A 159 -1.31 1.99 -12.25
CA ILE A 159 -1.74 2.41 -13.58
C ILE A 159 -2.58 3.68 -13.48
N GLY A 160 -3.37 3.82 -12.42
CA GLY A 160 -4.07 5.06 -12.13
C GLY A 160 -5.18 4.93 -11.10
N HIS A 161 -5.82 6.07 -10.83
CA HIS A 161 -7.00 6.20 -9.99
C HIS A 161 -8.07 7.02 -10.72
N GLN A 162 -9.33 6.61 -10.56
CA GLN A 162 -10.53 7.33 -10.99
C GLN A 162 -11.49 7.41 -9.82
N GLY A 163 -12.11 8.56 -9.60
CA GLY A 163 -13.03 8.79 -8.48
C GLY A 163 -12.89 10.20 -7.94
N PRO A 164 -13.71 10.58 -6.95
CA PRO A 164 -13.57 11.86 -6.25
C PRO A 164 -12.27 11.90 -5.42
N GLY A 165 -11.89 13.10 -4.98
CA GLY A 165 -10.71 13.31 -4.13
C GLY A 165 -9.40 12.74 -4.66
N ASP A 166 -8.56 12.34 -3.72
CA ASP A 166 -7.22 11.78 -3.90
C ASP A 166 -7.14 10.37 -3.32
N PHE A 167 -6.22 9.58 -3.88
CA PHE A 167 -5.86 8.25 -3.43
C PHE A 167 -4.40 8.20 -2.99
N SER A 168 -4.12 7.49 -1.90
CA SER A 168 -2.76 7.14 -1.51
C SER A 168 -2.63 5.73 -0.95
N LEU A 169 -1.47 5.12 -1.17
CA LEU A 169 -1.05 3.83 -0.64
C LEU A 169 0.27 4.00 0.10
N PHE A 170 0.33 3.59 1.36
CA PHE A 170 1.56 3.69 2.15
C PHE A 170 1.68 2.62 3.24
N LEU A 171 2.93 2.33 3.64
CA LEU A 171 3.24 1.45 4.75
C LEU A 171 3.58 2.25 6.01
N GLN A 172 3.14 1.73 7.16
CA GLN A 172 3.53 2.20 8.48
C GLN A 172 4.38 1.12 9.16
N ASN A 173 5.71 1.25 9.07
CA ASN A 173 6.65 0.24 9.59
C ASN A 173 6.74 0.19 11.13
N GLY A 174 5.96 1.05 11.82
CA GLY A 174 5.92 1.15 13.28
C GLY A 174 7.06 2.00 13.87
N GLY A 175 7.08 2.10 15.19
CA GLY A 175 8.05 2.94 15.89
C GLY A 175 7.84 4.44 15.66
N PHE A 176 8.95 5.19 15.60
CA PHE A 176 8.95 6.63 15.28
C PHE A 176 9.37 6.89 13.82
N GLU A 177 9.29 5.87 12.96
CA GLU A 177 9.61 6.02 11.54
C GLU A 177 8.48 6.73 10.81
N PRO A 178 8.79 7.61 9.85
CA PRO A 178 7.78 8.23 9.00
C PRO A 178 7.08 7.16 8.14
N PRO A 179 5.83 7.42 7.71
CA PRO A 179 5.17 6.58 6.70
C PRO A 179 6.03 6.43 5.45
N GLN A 180 6.06 5.22 4.91
CA GLN A 180 6.70 4.90 3.64
C GLN A 180 5.65 5.01 2.54
N LEU A 181 5.67 6.13 1.81
CA LEU A 181 4.81 6.34 0.66
C LEU A 181 5.14 5.33 -0.45
N LEU A 182 4.09 4.69 -0.98
CA LEU A 182 4.17 3.87 -2.19
C LEU A 182 3.55 4.64 -3.35
N TRP A 183 2.27 5.02 -3.24
CA TRP A 183 1.57 5.79 -4.26
C TRP A 183 0.78 6.96 -3.68
N SER A 184 0.69 8.06 -4.43
CA SER A 184 -0.18 9.20 -4.15
C SER A 184 -0.55 9.93 -5.44
N THR A 185 -1.84 10.20 -5.62
CA THR A 185 -2.32 11.07 -6.70
C THR A 185 -1.98 12.53 -6.44
N ALA A 186 -2.08 12.99 -5.19
CA ALA A 186 -1.80 14.38 -4.79
C ALA A 186 -0.34 14.79 -5.03
N ASP A 187 0.60 13.88 -4.75
CA ASP A 187 2.03 14.08 -4.96
C ASP A 187 2.53 13.57 -6.33
N ALA A 188 1.64 13.01 -7.15
CA ALA A 188 1.96 12.29 -8.39
C ALA A 188 3.04 11.20 -8.22
N ALA A 189 3.14 10.62 -7.02
CA ALA A 189 3.99 9.49 -6.72
C ALA A 189 3.33 8.22 -7.26
N THR A 190 3.77 7.75 -8.42
CA THR A 190 3.09 6.68 -9.19
C THR A 190 4.05 5.55 -9.59
N GLU A 191 5.29 5.62 -9.13
CA GLU A 191 6.32 4.63 -9.46
C GLU A 191 5.96 3.25 -8.88
N GLY A 192 6.21 2.20 -9.67
CA GLY A 192 6.05 0.83 -9.20
C GLY A 192 7.07 0.46 -8.12
N PHE A 193 6.75 -0.55 -7.32
CA PHE A 193 7.65 -1.08 -6.28
C PHE A 193 7.79 -2.60 -6.40
N TRP A 194 8.94 -3.10 -5.94
CA TRP A 194 9.27 -4.52 -5.97
C TRP A 194 8.64 -5.27 -4.80
N VAL A 195 8.07 -6.44 -5.09
CA VAL A 195 7.48 -7.40 -4.16
C VAL A 195 8.16 -8.74 -4.35
N ASP A 196 8.90 -9.21 -3.33
CA ASP A 196 9.53 -10.53 -3.37
C ASP A 196 8.47 -11.65 -3.39
N LEU A 197 8.80 -12.80 -4.00
CA LEU A 197 7.98 -14.01 -3.89
C LEU A 197 7.91 -14.51 -2.45
N GLY A 198 6.81 -15.22 -2.13
CA GLY A 198 6.60 -15.78 -0.81
C GLY A 198 6.26 -14.74 0.27
N THR A 199 5.94 -13.50 -0.12
CA THR A 199 5.60 -12.41 0.80
C THR A 199 4.09 -12.18 0.87
N HIS A 200 3.68 -11.60 1.99
CA HIS A 200 2.33 -11.16 2.27
C HIS A 200 2.44 -9.85 3.03
N THR A 201 1.76 -8.81 2.54
CA THR A 201 1.85 -7.45 3.10
C THR A 201 0.52 -6.75 3.03
N HIS A 202 0.14 -6.09 4.13
CA HIS A 202 -0.93 -5.09 4.14
C HIS A 202 -0.35 -3.69 4.15
N ALA A 203 -1.14 -2.74 3.64
CA ALA A 203 -0.82 -1.33 3.60
C ALA A 203 -2.07 -0.50 3.95
N ASN A 204 -1.88 0.81 4.09
CA ASN A 204 -2.99 1.73 4.26
C ASN A 204 -3.41 2.24 2.87
N TRP A 205 -4.62 1.91 2.45
CA TRP A 205 -5.24 2.48 1.25
C TRP A 205 -6.15 3.61 1.70
N VAL A 206 -5.91 4.83 1.23
CA VAL A 206 -6.59 6.03 1.73
C VAL A 206 -7.29 6.78 0.61
N PHE A 207 -8.54 7.14 0.86
CA PHE A 207 -9.38 7.97 0.01
C PHE A 207 -9.81 9.23 0.76
N THR A 208 -9.70 10.39 0.12
CA THR A 208 -9.98 11.68 0.79
C THR A 208 -11.42 12.16 0.68
N GLU A 209 -12.19 11.60 -0.24
CA GLU A 209 -13.61 11.93 -0.45
C GLU A 209 -14.44 10.65 -0.59
N PRO A 210 -15.73 10.66 -0.21
CA PRO A 210 -16.63 9.53 -0.44
C PRO A 210 -17.07 9.48 -1.91
N GLY A 211 -17.35 8.27 -2.40
CA GLY A 211 -17.84 7.98 -3.74
C GLY A 211 -17.32 6.66 -4.27
N ILE A 212 -17.50 6.44 -5.57
CA ILE A 212 -16.97 5.26 -6.27
C ILE A 212 -15.55 5.58 -6.73
N HIS A 213 -14.60 4.74 -6.32
CA HIS A 213 -13.21 4.85 -6.75
C HIS A 213 -12.78 3.57 -7.44
N GLN A 214 -11.98 3.73 -8.50
CA GLN A 214 -11.29 2.65 -9.16
C GLN A 214 -9.79 2.86 -9.09
N VAL A 215 -9.05 1.82 -8.71
CA VAL A 215 -7.58 1.82 -8.69
C VAL A 215 -7.11 0.70 -9.60
N ARG A 216 -6.43 1.05 -10.69
CA ARG A 216 -5.92 0.08 -11.66
C ARG A 216 -4.47 -0.24 -11.36
N VAL A 217 -4.17 -1.53 -11.26
CA VAL A 217 -2.87 -2.05 -10.83
C VAL A 217 -2.40 -3.13 -11.80
N ARG A 218 -1.11 -3.12 -12.10
CA ARG A 218 -0.46 -4.20 -12.85
C ARG A 218 0.61 -4.87 -11.99
N MET A 219 0.75 -6.17 -12.11
CA MET A 219 1.88 -6.92 -11.56
C MET A 219 2.66 -7.58 -12.70
N THR A 220 3.98 -7.34 -12.74
CA THR A 220 4.88 -7.86 -13.77
C THR A 220 6.09 -8.58 -13.18
N GLY A 221 6.52 -9.69 -13.78
CA GLY A 221 7.69 -10.42 -13.33
C GLY A 221 8.33 -11.27 -14.41
N GLU A 222 9.59 -11.63 -14.19
CA GLU A 222 10.31 -12.54 -15.09
C GLU A 222 9.83 -13.98 -14.87
N GLY A 223 9.40 -14.61 -15.95
CA GLY A 223 8.90 -15.98 -15.93
C GLY A 223 9.99 -17.00 -15.66
N SER A 224 9.64 -18.01 -14.87
CA SER A 224 10.43 -19.21 -14.54
C SER A 224 9.63 -20.46 -14.86
N GLY A 225 10.22 -21.65 -14.66
CA GLY A 225 9.51 -22.92 -14.89
C GLY A 225 8.93 -23.03 -16.30
N ASP A 226 7.63 -23.28 -16.40
CA ASP A 226 6.91 -23.39 -17.67
C ASP A 226 6.72 -22.03 -18.36
N SER A 227 6.89 -20.92 -17.64
CA SER A 227 6.87 -19.54 -18.15
C SER A 227 8.28 -19.00 -18.49
N ALA A 228 9.32 -19.84 -18.44
CA ALA A 228 10.71 -19.41 -18.60
C ALA A 228 10.98 -18.67 -19.92
N GLY A 229 11.61 -17.50 -19.81
CA GLY A 229 11.96 -16.66 -20.97
C GLY A 229 10.81 -15.80 -21.50
N SER A 230 9.69 -15.73 -20.76
CA SER A 230 8.58 -14.79 -21.00
C SER A 230 8.36 -13.89 -19.79
N GLU A 231 7.60 -12.81 -19.98
CA GLU A 231 7.13 -11.96 -18.87
C GLU A 231 5.77 -12.49 -18.39
N VAL A 232 5.64 -12.67 -17.07
CA VAL A 232 4.37 -12.93 -16.41
C VAL A 232 3.80 -11.58 -16.04
N SER A 233 2.65 -11.24 -16.60
CA SER A 233 2.04 -9.92 -16.45
C SER A 233 0.52 -10.05 -16.40
N ALA A 234 -0.10 -9.41 -15.42
CA ALA A 234 -1.55 -9.27 -15.36
C ALA A 234 -1.91 -7.92 -14.72
N GLU A 235 -3.06 -7.39 -15.11
CA GLU A 235 -3.58 -6.11 -14.68
C GLU A 235 -5.04 -6.26 -14.33
N ALA A 236 -5.47 -5.54 -13.29
CA ALA A 236 -6.85 -5.53 -12.85
C ALA A 236 -7.23 -4.18 -12.25
N THR A 237 -8.53 -3.94 -12.18
CA THR A 237 -9.10 -2.73 -11.57
C THR A 237 -9.77 -3.12 -10.26
N LEU A 238 -9.34 -2.51 -9.18
CA LEU A 238 -10.03 -2.61 -7.89
C LEU A 238 -11.13 -1.55 -7.85
N THR A 239 -12.33 -1.94 -7.42
CA THR A 239 -13.47 -1.02 -7.24
C THR A 239 -13.82 -0.88 -5.77
N PHE A 240 -13.89 0.36 -5.31
CA PHE A 240 -14.22 0.73 -3.93
C PHE A 240 -15.49 1.59 -3.91
N ALA A 241 -16.44 1.21 -3.06
CA ALA A 241 -17.56 2.06 -2.66
C ALA A 241 -17.20 2.73 -1.32
N VAL A 242 -16.84 4.01 -1.34
CA VAL A 242 -16.31 4.72 -0.16
C VAL A 242 -17.39 5.60 0.47
N GLY A 243 -17.66 5.40 1.75
CA GLY A 243 -18.66 6.12 2.54
C GLY A 243 -20.05 5.50 2.49
N ASN A 244 -20.81 5.64 3.58
CA ASN A 244 -22.09 4.94 3.78
C ASN A 244 -23.20 5.28 2.76
N ASP A 245 -23.10 6.44 2.11
CA ASP A 245 -24.09 6.90 1.12
C ASP A 245 -23.74 6.45 -0.31
N THR A 246 -22.63 5.73 -0.52
CA THR A 246 -22.20 5.27 -1.84
C THR A 246 -22.91 3.97 -2.23
N ASP A 247 -23.50 3.94 -3.43
CA ASP A 247 -24.25 2.78 -3.92
C ASP A 247 -23.30 1.68 -4.44
N VAL A 248 -23.24 0.56 -3.70
CA VAL A 248 -22.44 -0.62 -4.05
C VAL A 248 -22.88 -1.26 -5.38
N THR A 249 -24.15 -1.18 -5.74
CA THR A 249 -24.65 -1.70 -7.03
C THR A 249 -24.18 -0.83 -8.19
N GLU A 250 -24.14 0.50 -7.99
CA GLU A 250 -23.55 1.42 -8.97
C GLU A 250 -22.04 1.19 -9.10
N ALA A 251 -21.34 0.97 -7.98
CA ALA A 251 -19.93 0.62 -7.96
C ALA A 251 -19.66 -0.67 -8.76
N GLN A 252 -20.45 -1.73 -8.54
CA GLN A 252 -20.32 -3.01 -9.27
C GLN A 252 -20.53 -2.86 -10.79
N ALA A 253 -21.33 -1.88 -11.21
CA ALA A 253 -21.58 -1.61 -12.63
C ALA A 253 -20.59 -0.59 -13.24
N THR A 254 -19.64 -0.08 -12.44
CA THR A 254 -18.68 0.94 -12.89
C THR A 254 -17.53 0.29 -13.64
N GLU A 255 -17.23 0.83 -14.81
CA GLU A 255 -16.17 0.36 -15.69
C GLU A 255 -15.05 1.41 -15.77
N TRP A 256 -13.82 0.94 -15.90
CA TRP A 256 -12.67 1.82 -16.05
C TRP A 256 -12.72 2.62 -17.35
N ASP A 257 -12.64 3.95 -17.26
CA ASP A 257 -12.58 4.81 -18.44
C ASP A 257 -11.13 5.05 -18.90
N ASP A 258 -10.66 4.27 -19.87
CA ASP A 258 -9.32 4.45 -20.48
C ASP A 258 -9.11 5.86 -21.07
N SER A 259 -10.18 6.55 -21.47
CA SER A 259 -10.08 7.89 -22.07
C SER A 259 -9.79 8.97 -21.03
N ALA A 260 -10.32 8.82 -19.81
CA ALA A 260 -10.01 9.70 -18.67
C ALA A 260 -8.56 9.49 -18.18
N ALA A 261 -8.10 8.24 -18.14
CA ALA A 261 -6.72 7.91 -17.73
C ALA A 261 -5.66 8.54 -18.66
N ALA A 262 -5.92 8.56 -19.98
CA ALA A 262 -5.02 9.18 -20.95
C ALA A 262 -4.97 10.73 -20.86
N MET A 263 -6.04 11.39 -20.40
CA MET A 263 -6.05 12.85 -20.21
C MET A 263 -5.17 13.27 -19.03
N ASN A 264 -5.21 12.54 -17.92
CA ASN A 264 -4.37 12.81 -16.74
C ASN A 264 -2.88 12.55 -17.02
N ALA A 265 -2.54 11.53 -17.82
CA ALA A 265 -1.16 11.28 -18.24
C ALA A 265 -0.59 12.40 -19.15
N ASN A 266 -1.44 13.05 -19.96
CA ASN A 266 -1.04 14.11 -20.89
C ASN A 266 -0.96 15.51 -20.23
N GLU A 267 -1.67 15.74 -19.13
CA GLU A 267 -1.48 16.91 -18.25
C GLU A 267 -0.12 16.85 -17.55
N SER A 268 0.27 15.67 -17.03
CA SER A 268 1.56 15.43 -16.35
C SER A 268 2.77 15.38 -17.28
N SER A 269 2.55 15.21 -18.60
CA SER A 269 3.62 15.12 -19.62
C SER A 269 3.63 16.27 -20.62
N SER A 270 3.03 17.42 -20.30
CA SER A 270 3.29 18.64 -21.06
C SER A 270 4.66 19.23 -20.68
N PRO A 271 5.74 19.09 -21.48
CA PRO A 271 6.86 20.00 -21.34
C PRO A 271 6.28 21.38 -21.64
N GLY A 272 6.25 22.25 -20.63
CA GLY A 272 5.65 23.58 -20.71
C GLY A 272 5.95 24.18 -22.07
N ALA A 273 4.91 24.29 -22.90
CA ALA A 273 5.05 24.80 -24.25
C ALA A 273 5.63 26.20 -24.10
N VAL A 274 6.93 26.34 -24.36
CA VAL A 274 7.62 27.62 -24.28
C VAL A 274 6.85 28.57 -25.18
N PRO A 275 6.17 29.58 -24.61
CA PRO A 275 5.24 30.38 -25.39
C PRO A 275 6.03 31.05 -26.51
N VAL A 276 5.48 31.04 -27.73
CA VAL A 276 6.18 31.34 -29.00
C VAL A 276 6.99 32.66 -28.96
N TRP A 277 6.65 33.59 -28.06
CA TRP A 277 7.41 34.81 -27.80
C TRP A 277 8.83 34.58 -27.25
N VAL A 278 9.09 33.46 -26.56
CA VAL A 278 10.43 33.08 -26.06
C VAL A 278 11.37 32.79 -27.23
N TRP A 279 10.88 32.13 -28.29
CA TRP A 279 11.64 31.96 -29.54
C TRP A 279 11.78 33.27 -30.32
N ALA A 280 10.82 34.18 -30.24
CA ALA A 280 10.92 35.51 -30.85
C ALA A 280 12.03 36.37 -30.20
N LEU A 281 12.27 36.23 -28.89
CA LEU A 281 13.37 36.92 -28.20
C LEU A 281 14.74 36.26 -28.43
N ALA A 282 14.81 34.93 -28.51
CA ALA A 282 16.04 34.23 -28.88
C ALA A 282 16.46 34.53 -30.34
N GLY A 283 15.50 34.61 -31.27
CA GLY A 283 15.76 34.99 -32.67
C GLY A 283 16.20 36.45 -32.83
N LEU A 284 15.65 37.38 -32.05
CA LEU A 284 16.07 38.79 -32.06
C LEU A 284 17.48 38.96 -31.46
N GLY A 285 17.80 38.22 -30.40
CA GLY A 285 19.12 38.23 -29.76
C GLY A 285 20.25 37.75 -30.69
N VAL A 286 20.02 36.69 -31.46
CA VAL A 286 20.99 36.17 -32.44
C VAL A 286 21.20 37.16 -33.60
N LEU A 287 20.13 37.81 -34.09
CA LEU A 287 20.25 38.82 -35.15
C LEU A 287 21.02 40.07 -34.70
N VAL A 288 20.84 40.53 -33.45
CA VAL A 288 21.61 41.66 -32.90
C VAL A 288 23.09 41.30 -32.71
N LEU A 289 23.39 40.08 -32.26
CA LEU A 289 24.78 39.60 -32.12
C LEU A 289 25.48 39.46 -33.47
N VAL A 290 24.82 38.92 -34.49
CA VAL A 290 25.38 38.80 -35.85
C VAL A 290 25.57 40.19 -36.48
N ALA A 291 24.62 41.12 -36.30
CA ALA A 291 24.77 42.49 -36.79
C ALA A 291 25.92 43.25 -36.09
N ALA A 292 26.09 43.07 -34.77
CA ALA A 292 27.18 43.67 -34.01
C ALA A 292 28.56 43.12 -34.42
N LEU A 293 28.65 41.80 -34.69
CA LEU A 293 29.87 41.17 -35.18
C LEU A 293 30.24 41.62 -36.61
N ILE A 294 29.25 41.79 -37.49
CA ILE A 294 29.46 42.33 -38.85
C ILE A 294 29.89 43.80 -38.80
N ALA A 295 29.29 44.61 -37.91
CA ALA A 295 29.68 46.01 -37.73
C ALA A 295 31.11 46.15 -37.16
N ALA A 296 31.49 45.32 -36.19
CA ALA A 296 32.84 45.29 -35.63
C ALA A 296 33.90 44.79 -36.62
N ALA A 297 33.55 43.87 -37.51
CA ALA A 297 34.44 43.43 -38.59
C ALA A 297 34.67 44.52 -39.65
N ARG A 298 33.66 45.36 -39.93
CA ARG A 298 33.76 46.47 -40.89
C ARG A 298 34.54 47.67 -40.36
N THR A 299 34.55 47.92 -39.06
CA THR A 299 35.33 49.03 -38.47
C THR A 299 36.82 48.71 -38.32
N LYS A 300 37.21 47.42 -38.29
CA LYS A 300 38.62 46.99 -38.17
C LYS A 300 39.36 46.83 -39.51
N GLY A 301 38.66 46.92 -40.64
CA GLY A 301 39.25 46.80 -41.99
C GLY A 301 39.64 48.12 -42.67
N GLY A 302 39.44 49.27 -42.03
CA GLY A 302 39.59 50.62 -42.63
C GLY A 302 40.84 51.41 -42.24
N HIS A 303 41.89 50.76 -41.72
CA HIS A 303 43.15 51.45 -41.42
C HIS A 303 44.36 50.55 -41.68
N ARG A 304 44.75 50.44 -42.95
CA ARG A 304 46.11 50.15 -43.41
C ARG A 304 46.32 50.86 -44.75
N ASP A 305 47.10 51.94 -44.65
CA ASP A 305 47.83 52.74 -45.64
C ASP A 305 47.09 53.34 -46.84
#